data_AF-A0A6H0CUW8-F1
#
_entry.id   AF-A0A6H0CUW8-F1
#
_cell.length_a   1.000
_cell.length_b   1.000
_cell.length_c   1.000
_cell.angle_alpha   90.00
_cell.angle_beta   90.00
_cell.angle_gamma   90.00
#
_symmetry.space_group_name_H-M   'P 1'
#
loop_
_entity.id
_entity.type
_entity.pdbx_description
1 polymer ?
#
loop_
_entity_poly.entity_id
_entity_poly.type
_entity_poly.pdbx_seq_one_letter_code
_entity_poly.pdbx_strand_id
1 'polypeptide(L)'
;MIPESADSIEELFERPAEAAVLAGEAWMRLYPLLTECFTVPVLMPELKSGSPDAELLGRCRDFVERIVAHPSALVSGAVCFEVLEQLLNADGLVEAVWPHMKGRTRTETLRMLDGYGVRLRGINRR
;
A
#
# COMPACT_ATOMS: atom_id res chain seq x y z
N MET A 1 5.48 3.60 10.25
CA MET A 1 4.31 4.37 9.80
C MET A 1 4.75 5.45 8.83
N ILE A 2 3.79 6.02 8.09
CA ILE A 2 3.94 7.24 7.33
C ILE A 2 3.34 8.38 8.15
N PRO A 3 3.98 9.56 8.28
CA PRO A 3 3.46 10.66 9.10
C PRO A 3 2.04 11.08 8.75
N GLU A 4 1.70 11.06 7.47
CA GLU A 4 0.38 11.41 6.93
C GLU A 4 -0.73 10.44 7.37
N SER A 5 -0.38 9.28 7.93
CA SER A 5 -1.33 8.35 8.53
C SER A 5 -1.60 8.62 10.01
N ALA A 6 -0.91 9.59 10.64
CA ALA A 6 -0.96 9.80 12.09
C ALA A 6 -2.39 10.03 12.58
N ASP A 7 -3.10 11.02 12.04
CA ASP A 7 -4.45 11.37 12.48
C ASP A 7 -5.42 10.17 12.39
N SER A 8 -5.38 9.42 11.27
CA SER A 8 -6.22 8.22 11.11
C SER A 8 -5.84 7.09 12.07
N ILE A 9 -4.55 6.96 12.44
CA ILE A 9 -4.12 6.00 13.45
C ILE A 9 -4.60 6.45 14.83
N GLU A 10 -4.53 7.75 15.15
CA GLU A 10 -5.00 8.27 16.43
C GLU A 10 -6.50 8.06 16.63
N GLU A 11 -7.28 8.29 15.57
CA GLU A 11 -8.70 8.02 15.54
C GLU A 11 -8.99 6.52 15.74
N LEU A 12 -8.29 5.64 15.01
CA LEU A 12 -8.53 4.20 15.07
C LEU A 12 -8.19 3.57 16.43
N PHE A 13 -7.16 4.08 17.11
CA PHE A 13 -6.65 3.50 18.37
C PHE A 13 -6.96 4.33 19.62
N GLU A 14 -7.64 5.47 19.45
CA GLU A 14 -8.00 6.45 20.48
C GLU A 14 -6.78 6.86 21.36
N ARG A 15 -5.60 6.98 20.73
CA ARG A 15 -4.33 7.29 21.41
C ARG A 15 -3.28 7.83 20.42
N PRO A 16 -2.20 8.47 20.90
CA PRO A 16 -1.16 9.00 20.01
C PRO A 16 -0.58 7.95 19.05
N ALA A 17 -0.35 8.34 17.79
CA ALA A 17 -0.01 7.40 16.73
C ALA A 17 1.29 6.63 17.02
N GLU A 18 2.30 7.30 17.57
CA GLU A 18 3.58 6.69 17.94
C GLU A 18 3.42 5.61 19.01
N ALA A 19 2.47 5.79 19.94
CA ALA A 19 2.16 4.80 20.96
C ALA A 19 1.31 3.65 20.40
N ALA A 20 0.37 3.97 19.50
CA ALA A 20 -0.52 2.99 18.87
C ALA A 20 0.26 1.96 18.04
N VAL A 21 1.19 2.40 17.19
CA VAL A 21 1.94 1.50 16.28
C VAL A 21 2.93 0.57 16.99
N LEU A 22 3.27 0.88 18.24
CA LEU A 22 4.13 0.04 19.08
C LEU A 22 3.33 -0.93 19.96
N ALA A 23 2.02 -0.74 20.07
CA ALA A 23 1.17 -1.63 20.85
C ALA A 23 1.01 -2.98 20.14
N GLY A 24 0.99 -4.08 20.89
CA GLY A 24 0.73 -5.42 20.34
C GLY A 24 -0.62 -5.53 19.60
N GLU A 25 -1.57 -4.65 19.92
CA GLU A 25 -2.87 -4.50 19.25
C GLU A 25 -2.74 -4.06 17.79
N ALA A 26 -1.68 -3.31 17.43
CA ALA A 26 -1.47 -2.86 16.05
C ALA A 26 -1.33 -4.04 15.08
N TRP A 27 -0.77 -5.16 15.55
CA TRP A 27 -0.68 -6.38 14.76
C TRP A 27 -2.05 -7.00 14.47
N MET A 28 -2.93 -7.01 15.47
CA MET A 28 -4.30 -7.52 15.33
C MET A 28 -5.15 -6.63 14.42
N ARG A 29 -4.74 -5.37 14.24
CA ARG A 29 -5.39 -4.36 13.41
C ARG A 29 -4.63 -4.09 12.12
N LEU A 30 -3.70 -4.95 11.71
CA LEU A 30 -2.84 -4.71 10.54
C LEU A 30 -3.63 -4.39 9.27
N TYR A 31 -4.71 -5.12 9.02
CA TYR A 31 -5.58 -4.91 7.86
C TYR A 31 -6.25 -3.52 7.92
N PRO A 32 -7.06 -3.19 8.95
CA PRO A 32 -7.59 -1.83 9.13
C PRO A 32 -6.53 -0.73 9.07
N LEU A 33 -5.34 -0.95 9.65
CA LEU A 33 -4.26 0.02 9.64
C LEU A 33 -3.77 0.29 8.21
N LEU A 34 -3.62 -0.75 7.39
CA LEU A 34 -3.22 -0.60 5.99
C LEU A 34 -4.33 0.03 5.14
N THR A 35 -5.60 -0.30 5.38
CA THR A 35 -6.71 0.19 4.54
C THR A 35 -7.16 1.57 4.98
N GLU A 36 -7.57 1.69 6.24
CA GLU A 36 -8.27 2.85 6.81
C GLU A 36 -7.32 3.97 7.21
N CYS A 37 -6.04 3.68 7.50
CA CYS A 37 -5.07 4.70 7.88
C CYS A 37 -4.03 5.01 6.80
N PHE A 38 -3.80 4.12 5.84
CA PHE A 38 -2.77 4.31 4.80
C PHE A 38 -3.35 4.35 3.39
N THR A 39 -3.95 3.27 2.92
CA THR A 39 -4.29 3.14 1.49
C THR A 39 -5.39 4.10 1.08
N VAL A 40 -6.52 4.08 1.78
CA VAL A 40 -7.68 4.92 1.48
C VAL A 40 -7.42 6.40 1.78
N PRO A 41 -6.88 6.80 2.95
CA PRO A 41 -6.73 8.22 3.26
C PRO A 41 -5.47 8.88 2.70
N VAL A 42 -4.39 8.13 2.43
CA VAL A 42 -3.10 8.71 2.02
C VAL A 42 -2.74 8.32 0.59
N LEU A 43 -2.61 7.02 0.30
CA LEU A 43 -2.07 6.59 -0.99
C LEU A 43 -3.02 6.89 -2.15
N MET A 44 -4.28 6.48 -2.05
CA MET A 44 -5.24 6.59 -3.16
C MET A 44 -5.57 8.03 -3.55
N PRO A 45 -5.74 8.99 -2.61
CA PRO A 45 -5.92 10.40 -2.95
C PRO A 45 -4.74 10.98 -3.72
N GLU A 46 -3.51 10.70 -3.29
CA GLU A 46 -2.31 11.17 -3.99
C GLU A 46 -2.18 10.56 -5.39
N LEU A 47 -2.45 9.27 -5.55
CA LEU A 47 -2.41 8.62 -6.86
C LEU A 47 -3.47 9.14 -7.83
N LYS A 48 -4.60 9.62 -7.32
CA LYS A 48 -5.71 10.17 -8.12
C LYS A 48 -5.61 11.69 -8.31
N SER A 49 -4.68 12.35 -7.61
CA SER A 49 -4.50 13.79 -7.67
C SER A 49 -3.99 14.23 -9.05
N GLY A 50 -4.50 15.37 -9.54
CA GLY A 50 -3.96 16.04 -10.74
C GLY A 50 -2.60 16.72 -10.50
N SER A 51 -2.18 16.84 -9.23
CA SER A 51 -0.90 17.40 -8.81
C SER A 51 -0.38 16.59 -7.61
N PRO A 52 0.09 15.36 -7.83
CA PRO A 52 0.52 14.48 -6.74
C PRO A 52 1.79 14.99 -6.04
N ASP A 53 1.87 14.81 -4.73
CA ASP A 53 3.09 15.04 -3.97
C ASP A 53 4.08 13.89 -4.25
N ALA A 54 5.13 14.19 -5.00
CA ALA A 54 6.15 13.22 -5.39
C ALA A 54 6.96 12.69 -4.18
N GLU A 55 7.18 13.51 -3.15
CA GLU A 55 7.92 13.09 -1.96
C GLU A 55 7.07 12.15 -1.11
N LEU A 56 5.79 12.46 -0.94
CA LEU A 56 4.83 11.60 -0.26
C LEU A 56 4.70 10.26 -0.98
N LEU A 57 4.49 10.26 -2.30
CA LEU A 57 4.44 9.03 -3.08
C LEU A 57 5.76 8.24 -2.99
N GLY A 58 6.90 8.91 -2.87
CA GLY A 58 8.19 8.29 -2.57
C GLY A 58 8.17 7.55 -1.24
N ARG A 59 7.72 8.20 -0.16
CA ARG A 59 7.58 7.57 1.17
C ARG A 59 6.59 6.41 1.16
N CYS A 60 5.46 6.54 0.46
CA CYS A 60 4.48 5.48 0.31
C CYS A 60 5.07 4.25 -0.38
N ARG A 61 5.82 4.43 -1.47
CA ARG A 61 6.49 3.33 -2.18
C ARG A 61 7.52 2.62 -1.30
N ASP A 62 8.30 3.40 -0.55
CA ASP A 62 9.28 2.86 0.39
C ASP A 62 8.63 2.06 1.51
N PHE A 63 7.50 2.54 2.02
CA PHE A 63 6.72 1.86 3.04
C PHE A 63 6.16 0.53 2.52
N VAL A 64 5.50 0.53 1.36
CA VAL A 64 4.96 -0.69 0.73
C VAL A 64 6.06 -1.71 0.47
N GLU A 65 7.19 -1.30 -0.12
CA GLU A 65 8.31 -2.22 -0.39
C GLU A 65 8.83 -2.87 0.90
N ARG A 66 8.91 -2.13 2.02
CA ARG A 66 9.34 -2.68 3.32
C ARG A 66 8.37 -3.73 3.85
N ILE A 67 7.06 -3.52 3.69
CA ILE A 67 6.06 -4.45 4.20
C ILE A 67 5.98 -5.70 3.30
N VAL A 68 6.05 -5.56 1.97
CA VAL A 68 6.20 -6.71 1.03
C VAL A 68 7.47 -7.50 1.36
N ALA A 69 8.54 -6.82 1.78
CA ALA A 69 9.79 -7.44 2.15
C ALA A 69 9.77 -8.18 3.50
N HIS A 70 8.70 -8.04 4.29
CA HIS A 70 8.65 -8.55 5.65
C HIS A 70 8.63 -10.10 5.68
N PRO A 71 9.39 -10.75 6.58
CA PRO A 71 9.50 -12.22 6.59
C PRO A 71 8.21 -12.94 7.03
N SER A 72 7.33 -12.27 7.75
CA SER A 72 6.02 -12.83 8.11
C SER A 72 5.07 -12.79 6.90
N ALA A 73 4.64 -13.97 6.46
CA ALA A 73 3.65 -14.12 5.39
C ALA A 73 2.33 -13.41 5.68
N LEU A 74 1.93 -13.32 6.96
CA LEU A 74 0.75 -12.56 7.38
C LEU A 74 0.90 -11.06 7.02
N VAL A 75 2.11 -10.51 7.18
CA VAL A 75 2.39 -9.10 6.93
C VAL A 75 2.53 -8.79 5.46
N SER A 76 3.34 -9.58 4.77
CA SER A 76 3.51 -9.41 3.33
C SER A 76 2.19 -9.66 2.59
N GLY A 77 1.38 -10.61 3.05
CA GLY A 77 0.05 -10.90 2.53
C GLY A 77 -0.94 -9.76 2.73
N ALA A 78 -0.93 -9.09 3.89
CA ALA A 78 -1.84 -7.97 4.15
C ALA A 78 -1.69 -6.82 3.14
N VAL A 79 -0.46 -6.55 2.67
CA VAL A 79 -0.23 -5.54 1.62
C VAL A 79 -0.83 -5.93 0.27
N CYS A 80 -0.86 -7.23 -0.04
CA CYS A 80 -1.43 -7.69 -1.30
C CYS A 80 -2.91 -7.31 -1.37
N PHE A 81 -3.66 -7.58 -0.32
CA PHE A 81 -5.09 -7.27 -0.24
C PHE A 81 -5.35 -5.77 -0.04
N GLU A 82 -4.71 -5.16 0.95
CA GLU A 82 -5.13 -3.82 1.38
C GLU A 82 -4.51 -2.69 0.58
N VAL A 83 -3.43 -2.96 -0.18
CA VAL A 83 -2.75 -1.95 -0.98
C VAL A 83 -2.78 -2.30 -2.46
N LEU A 84 -2.24 -3.46 -2.84
CA LEU A 84 -2.06 -3.78 -4.25
C LEU A 84 -3.39 -4.07 -4.95
N GLU A 85 -4.31 -4.80 -4.32
CA GLU A 85 -5.62 -5.07 -4.89
C GLU A 85 -6.42 -3.78 -5.14
N GLN A 86 -6.27 -2.77 -4.28
CA GLN A 86 -6.90 -1.46 -4.49
C GLN A 86 -6.37 -0.76 -5.75
N LEU A 87 -5.09 -0.93 -6.08
CA LEU A 87 -4.53 -0.44 -7.34
C LEU A 87 -5.10 -1.19 -8.54
N LEU A 88 -5.28 -2.51 -8.43
CA LEU A 88 -5.87 -3.32 -9.49
C LEU A 88 -7.35 -2.98 -9.73
N ASN A 89 -8.09 -2.67 -8.67
CA ASN A 89 -9.50 -2.28 -8.75
C ASN A 89 -9.72 -0.87 -9.29
N ALA A 90 -8.66 -0.06 -9.38
CA ALA A 90 -8.73 1.31 -9.87
C ALA A 90 -8.09 1.41 -11.27
N ASP A 91 -8.94 1.73 -12.25
CA ASP A 91 -8.54 1.80 -13.66
C ASP A 91 -7.28 2.64 -13.89
N GLY A 92 -6.27 2.04 -14.54
CA GLY A 92 -5.05 2.70 -14.97
C GLY A 92 -4.03 3.01 -13.86
N LEU A 93 -4.35 2.77 -12.58
CA LEU A 93 -3.42 3.09 -11.49
C LEU A 93 -2.21 2.15 -11.49
N VAL A 94 -2.39 0.86 -11.78
CA VAL A 94 -1.27 -0.08 -11.86
C VAL A 94 -0.26 0.39 -12.91
N GLU A 95 -0.72 0.75 -14.10
CA GLU A 95 0.13 1.28 -15.18
C GLU A 95 0.83 2.59 -14.79
N ALA A 96 0.13 3.48 -14.10
CA ALA A 96 0.69 4.76 -13.65
C ALA A 96 1.81 4.57 -12.61
N VAL A 97 1.64 3.64 -11.67
CA VAL A 97 2.64 3.42 -10.61
C VAL A 97 3.74 2.44 -11.01
N TRP A 98 3.51 1.60 -12.02
CA TRP A 98 4.41 0.53 -12.44
C TRP A 98 5.87 0.98 -12.68
N PRO A 99 6.15 2.10 -13.38
CA PRO A 99 7.51 2.59 -13.60
C PRO A 99 8.29 2.88 -12.31
N HIS A 100 7.57 3.06 -11.21
CA HIS A 100 8.12 3.47 -9.94
C HIS A 100 8.04 2.42 -8.83
N MET A 101 7.33 1.32 -9.07
CA MET A 101 7.33 0.17 -8.16
C MET A 101 8.75 -0.39 -8.02
N LYS A 102 9.11 -0.76 -6.80
CA LYS A 102 10.38 -1.42 -6.49
C LYS A 102 10.30 -2.93 -6.75
N GLY A 103 11.46 -3.61 -6.72
CA GLY A 103 11.60 -4.97 -7.24
C GLY A 103 10.68 -6.01 -6.60
N ARG A 104 10.54 -6.02 -5.27
CA ARG A 104 9.67 -7.00 -4.59
C ARG A 104 8.20 -6.68 -4.85
N THR A 105 7.83 -5.41 -4.73
CA THR A 105 6.47 -4.95 -5.03
C THR A 105 6.08 -5.31 -6.47
N ARG A 106 6.95 -5.06 -7.47
CA ARG A 106 6.72 -5.46 -8.87
C ARG A 106 6.50 -6.97 -9.01
N THR A 107 7.33 -7.77 -8.37
CA THR A 107 7.22 -9.24 -8.42
C THR A 107 5.88 -9.69 -7.89
N GLU A 108 5.42 -9.10 -6.77
CA GLU A 108 4.15 -9.45 -6.17
C GLU A 108 2.96 -8.96 -6.99
N THR A 109 3.02 -7.74 -7.52
CA THR A 109 2.01 -7.23 -8.46
C THR A 109 1.87 -8.12 -9.69
N LEU A 110 2.98 -8.61 -10.26
CA LEU A 110 2.92 -9.56 -11.39
C LEU A 110 2.22 -10.86 -11.00
N ARG A 111 2.54 -11.42 -9.83
CA ARG A 111 1.87 -12.63 -9.32
C ARG A 111 0.37 -12.44 -9.16
N MET A 112 -0.05 -11.28 -8.63
CA MET A 112 -1.47 -10.95 -8.50
C MET A 112 -2.15 -10.80 -9.85
N LEU A 113 -1.55 -10.06 -10.80
CA LEU A 113 -2.09 -9.92 -12.15
C LEU A 113 -2.22 -11.29 -12.85
N ASP A 114 -1.24 -12.17 -12.69
CA ASP A 114 -1.29 -13.52 -13.23
C ASP A 114 -2.36 -14.38 -12.55
N GLY A 115 -2.46 -14.31 -11.22
CA GLY A 115 -3.46 -15.03 -10.43
C GLY A 115 -4.89 -14.60 -10.74
N TYR A 116 -5.12 -13.31 -10.99
CA TYR A 116 -6.42 -12.78 -11.39
C TYR A 116 -6.69 -12.83 -12.90
N GLY A 117 -5.72 -13.31 -13.71
CA GLY A 117 -5.86 -13.39 -15.17
C GLY A 117 -5.88 -12.03 -15.87
N VAL A 118 -5.40 -10.96 -15.22
CA VAL A 118 -5.36 -9.60 -15.75
C VAL A 118 -4.11 -9.41 -16.62
N ARG A 119 -4.28 -8.76 -17.78
CA ARG A 119 -3.21 -8.56 -18.77
C ARG A 119 -3.07 -7.10 -19.15
N LEU A 120 -2.01 -6.45 -18.66
CA LEU A 120 -1.71 -5.04 -18.87
C LEU A 120 -0.54 -4.89 -19.85
N ARG A 121 -0.73 -4.04 -20.87
CA ARG A 121 0.27 -3.82 -21.93
C ARG A 121 1.50 -3.11 -21.35
N GLY A 122 2.70 -3.59 -21.68
CA GLY A 122 3.95 -3.03 -21.16
C GLY A 122 4.30 -3.47 -19.73
N ILE A 123 3.47 -4.33 -19.11
CA ILE A 123 3.69 -4.91 -17.78
C ILE A 123 3.85 -6.43 -17.88
N ASN A 124 2.73 -7.16 -18.06
CA ASN A 124 2.72 -8.62 -18.21
C ASN A 124 2.14 -9.08 -19.57
N ARG A 125 1.82 -8.14 -20.45
CA ARG A 125 1.49 -8.37 -21.86
C ARG A 125 2.44 -7.57 -22.75
N ARG A 126 3.10 -8.27 -23.69
CA ARG A 126 3.98 -7.66 -24.70
C ARG A 126 3.20 -6.76 -25.65
#